data_AF-A0A1S3AAY4-F1
#
_entry.id   AF-A0A1S3AAY4-F1
#
_cell.length_a   1.000
_cell.length_b   1.000
_cell.length_c   1.000
_cell.angle_alpha   90.00
_cell.angle_beta   90.00
_cell.angle_gamma   90.00
#
_symmetry.space_group_name_H-M   'P 1'
#
loop_
_entity.id
_entity.type
_entity.pdbx_description
1 polymer ?
#
loop_
_entity_poly.entity_id
_entity_poly.type
_entity_poly.pdbx_seq_one_letter_code
_entity_poly.pdbx_strand_id
1 'polypeptide(L)'
;MDHTVKWGASPPKSRNHKLSLLLMLYTFVYFCSGYIQVTKTVKEKAILSCNYNITTDELKQVRIYWQKEKDLVLTVVEGVVKVWSNYKNRTIHILSDNPSIMILALRLSDNGIYTCVIQKMERGSYKRKHLMNVVLSVRADFPEPSINDLGNPFPKIRRIKCSTSGGFPKPHLSWWENDKELNATNTSVSQDPETELYSVNSELDFNVTDSHNFTCFVKYGNSTVSHNYHWQKSN
;
A
#
# COMPACT_ATOMS: atom_id res chain seq x y z
N MET A 1 -6.85 75.31 51.96
CA MET A 1 -7.35 75.02 53.31
C MET A 1 -7.78 73.57 53.35
N ASP A 2 -7.10 72.70 54.10
CA ASP A 2 -7.67 72.02 55.26
C ASP A 2 -6.66 71.03 55.88
N HIS A 3 -6.90 70.69 57.13
CA HIS A 3 -5.98 70.15 58.11
C HIS A 3 -5.74 68.61 58.06
N THR A 4 -4.49 68.27 58.37
CA THR A 4 -3.91 67.12 59.11
C THR A 4 -4.78 65.96 59.68
N VAL A 5 -4.29 64.73 59.38
CA VAL A 5 -3.84 63.65 60.32
C VAL A 5 -4.85 62.58 60.82
N LYS A 6 -4.62 61.28 60.50
CA LYS A 6 -4.22 60.19 61.44
C LYS A 6 -4.23 58.73 60.85
N TRP A 7 -3.10 58.03 61.08
CA TRP A 7 -2.87 56.62 61.54
C TRP A 7 -3.18 55.37 60.66
N GLY A 8 -2.10 54.74 60.18
CA GLY A 8 -1.61 53.37 60.45
C GLY A 8 -2.50 52.11 60.37
N ALA A 9 -2.10 51.13 59.55
CA ALA A 9 -2.04 49.68 59.84
C ALA A 9 -1.40 48.87 58.67
N SER A 10 -0.47 47.96 58.97
CA SER A 10 0.10 46.90 58.08
C SER A 10 -0.71 45.59 58.18
N PRO A 11 -0.34 44.47 57.50
CA PRO A 11 -0.04 44.16 56.09
C PRO A 11 -1.05 43.10 55.53
N PRO A 12 -0.85 42.50 54.34
CA PRO A 12 -0.67 41.04 54.35
C PRO A 12 0.28 40.45 53.29
N LYS A 13 0.94 39.35 53.67
CA LYS A 13 1.58 38.37 52.77
C LYS A 13 0.51 37.56 52.05
N SER A 14 0.63 37.42 50.73
CA SER A 14 -0.03 36.37 49.94
C SER A 14 0.64 36.30 48.55
N ARG A 15 1.43 35.26 48.30
CA ARG A 15 1.82 34.86 46.94
C ARG A 15 1.52 33.38 46.79
N ASN A 16 0.25 33.10 46.47
CA ASN A 16 -0.23 31.75 46.19
C ASN A 16 0.17 31.33 44.78
N HIS A 17 0.78 30.16 44.71
CA HIS A 17 1.03 29.40 43.49
C HIS A 17 -0.30 28.92 42.88
N LYS A 18 -0.60 29.36 41.67
CA LYS A 18 -1.43 28.59 40.74
C LYS A 18 -0.79 28.66 39.35
N LEU A 19 0.01 27.65 39.03
CA LEU A 19 0.38 27.34 37.65
C LEU A 19 -0.89 26.85 36.94
N SER A 20 -1.40 27.67 36.02
CA SER A 20 -2.47 27.28 35.11
C SER A 20 -1.88 26.35 34.05
N LEU A 21 -2.08 25.04 34.22
CA LEU A 21 -1.83 24.02 33.19
C LEU A 21 -3.09 23.91 32.31
N LEU A 22 -3.27 24.86 31.41
CA LEU A 22 -4.13 24.68 30.24
C LEU A 22 -3.34 23.86 29.21
N LEU A 23 -3.33 22.54 29.41
CA LEU A 23 -2.93 21.60 28.37
C LEU A 23 -3.90 21.75 27.21
N MET A 24 -3.43 22.46 26.18
CA MET A 24 -4.00 22.48 24.85
C MET A 24 -4.12 21.04 24.38
N LEU A 25 -5.31 20.46 24.54
CA LEU A 25 -5.75 19.27 23.81
C LEU A 25 -5.83 19.66 22.34
N TYR A 26 -4.66 19.76 21.71
CA TYR A 26 -4.50 19.69 20.27
C TYR A 26 -4.92 18.27 19.90
N THR A 27 -6.23 18.09 19.79
CA THR A 27 -6.79 16.97 19.05
C THR A 27 -6.24 17.10 17.65
N PHE A 28 -5.20 16.33 17.39
CA PHE A 28 -4.80 15.99 16.03
C PHE A 28 -5.97 15.19 15.45
N VAL A 29 -7.03 15.90 15.05
CA VAL A 29 -7.97 15.38 14.08
C VAL A 29 -7.20 15.36 12.77
N TYR A 30 -6.28 14.40 12.65
CA TYR A 30 -5.90 13.91 11.35
C TYR A 30 -7.21 13.47 10.72
N PHE A 31 -7.73 14.29 9.81
CA PHE A 31 -8.64 13.81 8.79
C PHE A 31 -7.86 12.75 8.01
N CYS A 32 -7.87 11.52 8.51
CA CYS A 32 -7.63 10.37 7.68
C CYS A 32 -8.76 10.43 6.66
N SER A 33 -8.48 10.98 5.49
CA SER A 33 -9.32 10.78 4.32
C SER A 33 -9.26 9.28 4.08
N GLY A 34 -10.19 8.56 4.72
CA GLY A 34 -10.10 7.12 4.91
C GLY A 34 -10.35 6.40 3.60
N TYR A 35 -9.31 6.26 2.78
CA TYR A 35 -9.33 5.34 1.66
C TYR A 35 -9.37 3.92 2.23
N ILE A 36 -10.31 3.11 1.77
CA ILE A 36 -10.24 1.67 2.02
C ILE A 36 -9.11 1.13 1.14
N GLN A 37 -8.10 0.50 1.75
CA GLN A 37 -7.00 -0.12 1.01
C GLN A 37 -7.22 -1.63 0.90
N VAL A 38 -7.13 -2.16 -0.32
CA VAL A 38 -7.22 -3.58 -0.62
C VAL A 38 -5.96 -3.98 -1.37
N THR A 39 -5.14 -4.86 -0.78
CA THR A 39 -3.96 -5.41 -1.45
C THR A 39 -4.19 -6.87 -1.81
N LYS A 40 -3.95 -7.23 -3.07
CA LYS A 40 -4.16 -8.58 -3.61
C LYS A 40 -3.08 -8.98 -4.61
N THR A 41 -2.91 -10.27 -4.83
CA THR A 41 -1.99 -10.76 -5.87
C THR A 41 -2.71 -10.89 -7.22
N VAL A 42 -1.94 -10.90 -8.31
CA VAL A 42 -2.47 -11.23 -9.64
C VAL A 42 -3.20 -12.57 -9.63
N LYS A 43 -4.22 -12.72 -10.48
CA LYS A 43 -5.12 -13.89 -10.58
C LYS A 43 -6.07 -14.11 -9.39
N GLU A 44 -5.84 -13.49 -8.24
CA GLU A 44 -6.82 -13.52 -7.14
C GLU A 44 -8.10 -12.74 -7.48
N LYS A 45 -9.06 -12.77 -6.56
CA LYS A 45 -10.25 -11.92 -6.56
C LYS A 45 -10.12 -10.80 -5.51
N ALA A 46 -10.61 -9.61 -5.84
CA ALA A 46 -10.76 -8.48 -4.91
C ALA A 46 -12.24 -8.13 -4.73
N ILE A 47 -12.63 -7.80 -3.50
CA ILE A 47 -13.94 -7.23 -3.20
C ILE A 47 -13.72 -5.76 -2.81
N LEU A 48 -14.35 -4.86 -3.55
CA LEU A 48 -14.32 -3.43 -3.29
C LEU A 48 -15.67 -3.02 -2.70
N SER A 49 -15.66 -2.61 -1.43
CA SER A 49 -16.84 -2.23 -0.68
C SER A 49 -17.20 -0.78 -0.93
N CYS A 50 -18.47 -0.50 -1.22
CA CYS A 50 -18.94 0.88 -1.31
C CYS A 50 -19.17 1.48 0.08
N ASN A 51 -19.25 0.65 1.12
CA ASN A 51 -19.50 1.05 2.51
C ASN A 51 -20.75 1.93 2.64
N TYR A 52 -21.84 1.49 2.00
CA TYR A 52 -23.14 2.16 2.06
C TYR A 52 -24.22 1.11 2.25
N ASN A 53 -25.09 1.32 3.24
CA ASN A 53 -26.19 0.41 3.49
C ASN A 53 -27.38 0.77 2.59
N ILE A 54 -27.89 -0.19 1.82
CA ILE A 54 -29.03 0.00 0.94
C ILE A 54 -29.98 -1.19 1.01
N THR A 55 -31.26 -0.91 1.17
CA THR A 55 -32.31 -1.94 1.15
C THR A 55 -32.70 -2.31 -0.28
N THR A 56 -33.24 -3.52 -0.48
CA THR A 56 -33.70 -3.99 -1.79
C THR A 56 -34.74 -3.06 -2.42
N ASP A 57 -35.62 -2.47 -1.62
CA ASP A 57 -36.67 -1.54 -2.10
C ASP A 57 -36.09 -0.22 -2.60
N GLU A 58 -34.98 0.23 -2.00
CA GLU A 58 -34.29 1.46 -2.40
C GLU A 58 -33.46 1.30 -3.67
N LEU A 59 -33.10 0.06 -4.07
CA LEU A 59 -32.33 -0.21 -5.29
C LEU A 59 -33.01 0.34 -6.56
N LYS A 60 -34.35 0.40 -6.58
CA LYS A 60 -35.12 0.98 -7.71
C LYS A 60 -35.04 2.51 -7.79
N GLN A 61 -34.69 3.17 -6.69
CA GLN A 61 -34.69 4.63 -6.57
C GLN A 61 -33.28 5.24 -6.60
N VAL A 62 -32.25 4.39 -6.58
CA VAL A 62 -30.86 4.83 -6.64
C VAL A 62 -30.22 4.58 -8.00
N ARG A 63 -29.17 5.35 -8.26
CA ARG A 63 -28.17 5.09 -9.29
C ARG A 63 -26.84 4.87 -8.62
N ILE A 64 -26.17 3.78 -8.98
CA ILE A 64 -24.87 3.39 -8.45
C ILE A 64 -23.88 3.44 -9.59
N TYR A 65 -22.76 4.12 -9.39
CA TYR A 65 -21.65 4.19 -10.34
C TYR A 65 -20.40 3.68 -9.64
N TRP A 66 -19.77 2.67 -10.24
CA TRP A 66 -18.40 2.33 -9.94
C TRP A 66 -17.52 2.80 -11.09
N GLN A 67 -16.51 3.57 -10.76
CA GLN A 67 -15.53 4.10 -11.71
C GLN A 67 -14.12 3.80 -11.20
N LYS A 68 -13.19 3.49 -12.09
CA LYS A 68 -11.76 3.48 -11.80
C LYS A 68 -11.21 4.77 -12.38
N GLU A 69 -10.78 5.69 -11.52
CA GLU A 69 -10.41 7.05 -11.93
C GLU A 69 -11.54 7.74 -12.71
N LYS A 70 -11.45 7.79 -14.05
CA LYS A 70 -12.47 8.36 -14.95
C LYS A 70 -13.21 7.31 -15.79
N ASP A 71 -12.75 6.06 -15.79
CA ASP A 71 -13.32 4.99 -16.57
C ASP A 71 -14.43 4.26 -15.80
N LEU A 72 -15.56 4.04 -16.45
CA LEU A 72 -16.68 3.34 -15.83
C LEU A 72 -16.35 1.84 -15.72
N VAL A 73 -16.62 1.28 -14.54
CA VAL A 73 -16.48 -0.14 -14.24
C VAL A 73 -17.85 -0.80 -14.43
N LEU A 74 -18.83 -0.33 -13.67
CA LEU A 74 -20.22 -0.72 -13.79
C LEU A 74 -21.18 0.36 -13.30
N THR A 75 -22.44 0.23 -13.68
CA THR A 75 -23.54 1.05 -13.18
C THR A 75 -24.73 0.20 -12.83
N VAL A 76 -25.48 0.64 -11.82
CA VAL A 76 -26.81 0.11 -11.50
C VAL A 76 -27.79 1.27 -11.63
N VAL A 77 -28.71 1.16 -12.58
CA VAL A 77 -29.77 2.17 -12.81
C VAL A 77 -31.09 1.44 -12.91
N GLU A 78 -32.05 1.81 -12.06
CA GLU A 78 -33.37 1.14 -12.00
C GLU A 78 -33.25 -0.38 -11.77
N GLY A 79 -32.26 -0.78 -10.97
CA GLY A 79 -31.94 -2.19 -10.70
C GLY A 79 -31.20 -2.92 -11.83
N VAL A 80 -31.00 -2.30 -12.99
CA VAL A 80 -30.30 -2.91 -14.13
C VAL A 80 -28.79 -2.68 -14.01
N VAL A 81 -28.02 -3.77 -14.01
CA VAL A 81 -26.56 -3.73 -13.98
C VAL A 81 -26.01 -3.66 -15.40
N LYS A 82 -25.17 -2.66 -15.68
CA LYS A 82 -24.38 -2.54 -16.92
C LYS A 82 -22.90 -2.54 -16.57
N VAL A 83 -22.11 -3.42 -17.20
CA VAL A 83 -20.66 -3.56 -17.00
C VAL A 83 -19.92 -3.14 -18.27
N TRP A 84 -18.83 -2.38 -18.12
CA TRP A 84 -18.03 -1.88 -19.26
C TRP A 84 -17.03 -2.91 -19.77
N SER A 85 -16.54 -2.71 -20.99
CA SER A 85 -15.73 -3.68 -21.76
C SER A 85 -14.55 -4.26 -20.97
N ASN A 86 -13.74 -3.43 -20.31
CA ASN A 86 -12.54 -3.84 -19.56
C ASN A 86 -12.86 -4.73 -18.33
N TYR A 87 -14.11 -4.74 -17.90
CA TYR A 87 -14.60 -5.42 -16.70
C TYR A 87 -15.65 -6.50 -17.01
N LYS A 88 -16.09 -6.59 -18.27
CA LYS A 88 -17.08 -7.57 -18.72
C LYS A 88 -16.56 -8.99 -18.47
N ASN A 89 -17.46 -9.88 -18.04
CA ASN A 89 -17.17 -11.29 -17.70
C ASN A 89 -16.20 -11.54 -16.53
N ARG A 90 -15.71 -10.50 -15.87
CA ARG A 90 -14.80 -10.63 -14.71
C ARG A 90 -15.17 -9.77 -13.53
N THR A 91 -16.20 -8.95 -13.63
CA THR A 91 -16.72 -8.16 -12.51
C THR A 91 -18.14 -8.57 -12.17
N ILE A 92 -18.38 -8.86 -10.89
CA ILE A 92 -19.67 -9.26 -10.35
C ILE A 92 -20.13 -8.16 -9.40
N HIS A 93 -21.38 -7.70 -9.57
CA HIS A 93 -22.03 -6.83 -8.59
C HIS A 93 -22.56 -7.69 -7.44
N ILE A 94 -22.09 -7.45 -6.22
CA ILE A 94 -22.55 -8.18 -5.03
C ILE A 94 -23.80 -7.47 -4.52
N LEU A 95 -24.96 -8.09 -4.77
CA LEU A 95 -26.25 -7.67 -4.22
C LEU A 95 -26.37 -8.23 -2.80
N SER A 96 -25.71 -7.58 -1.85
CA SER A 96 -26.02 -7.67 -0.42
C SER A 96 -26.18 -6.25 0.11
N ASP A 97 -26.44 -6.08 1.41
CA ASP A 97 -26.65 -4.79 2.10
C ASP A 97 -25.56 -3.72 1.87
N ASN A 98 -24.57 -3.96 1.01
CA ASN A 98 -23.56 -3.01 0.57
C ASN A 98 -23.26 -3.21 -0.93
N PRO A 99 -23.40 -2.17 -1.80
CA PRO A 99 -23.25 -2.27 -3.25
C PRO A 99 -21.78 -2.40 -3.66
N SER A 100 -21.21 -3.55 -3.34
CA SER A 100 -19.81 -3.91 -3.53
C SER A 100 -19.61 -4.55 -4.90
N ILE A 101 -18.38 -4.48 -5.40
CA ILE A 101 -17.99 -5.19 -6.62
C ILE A 101 -16.91 -6.21 -6.34
N MET A 102 -17.01 -7.36 -7.00
CA MET A 102 -15.96 -8.37 -7.01
C MET A 102 -15.28 -8.36 -8.37
N ILE A 103 -13.98 -8.13 -8.40
CA ILE A 103 -13.16 -8.26 -9.61
C ILE A 103 -12.42 -9.60 -9.53
N LEU A 104 -12.63 -10.44 -10.53
CA LEU A 104 -12.02 -11.76 -10.69
C LEU A 104 -10.76 -11.68 -11.54
N ALA A 105 -9.85 -12.64 -11.32
CA ALA A 105 -8.63 -12.81 -12.10
C ALA A 105 -7.87 -11.48 -12.28
N LEU A 106 -7.45 -10.91 -11.15
CA LEU A 106 -6.80 -9.60 -11.09
C LEU A 106 -5.59 -9.50 -12.02
N ARG A 107 -5.45 -8.33 -12.64
CA ARG A 107 -4.34 -7.93 -13.51
C ARG A 107 -3.60 -6.74 -12.89
N LEU A 108 -2.35 -6.50 -13.27
CA LEU A 108 -1.61 -5.32 -12.79
C LEU A 108 -2.32 -4.01 -13.17
N SER A 109 -2.91 -3.98 -14.37
CA SER A 109 -3.74 -2.87 -14.85
C SER A 109 -4.96 -2.58 -13.96
N ASP A 110 -5.34 -3.47 -13.04
CA ASP A 110 -6.45 -3.24 -12.11
C ASP A 110 -6.04 -2.36 -10.94
N ASN A 111 -4.73 -2.17 -10.71
CA ASN A 111 -4.20 -1.29 -9.70
C ASN A 111 -4.72 0.15 -9.92
N GLY A 112 -5.19 0.79 -8.85
CA GLY A 112 -5.66 2.18 -8.90
C GLY A 112 -6.79 2.49 -7.92
N ILE A 113 -7.34 3.69 -8.07
CA ILE A 113 -8.40 4.21 -7.19
C ILE A 113 -9.76 3.97 -7.84
N TYR A 114 -10.59 3.20 -7.15
CA TYR A 114 -11.97 2.97 -7.51
C TYR A 114 -12.87 3.86 -6.68
N THR A 115 -13.82 4.54 -7.31
CA THR A 115 -14.81 5.38 -6.66
C THR A 115 -16.19 4.77 -6.84
N CYS A 116 -16.88 4.55 -5.73
CA CYS A 116 -18.30 4.27 -5.70
C CYS A 116 -19.07 5.59 -5.51
N VAL A 117 -20.07 5.85 -6.35
CA VAL A 117 -20.96 7.01 -6.25
C VAL A 117 -22.39 6.53 -6.20
N ILE A 118 -23.13 6.93 -5.16
CA ILE A 118 -24.56 6.64 -5.04
C ILE A 118 -25.34 7.93 -5.16
N GLN A 119 -26.31 7.93 -6.06
CA GLN A 119 -27.27 9.01 -6.25
C GLN A 119 -28.68 8.51 -5.95
N LYS A 120 -29.50 9.32 -5.28
CA LYS A 120 -30.91 9.02 -5.02
C LYS A 120 -31.78 10.09 -5.66
N MET A 121 -32.95 9.68 -6.18
CA MET A 121 -33.93 10.62 -6.71
C MET A 121 -34.53 11.45 -5.56
N GLU A 122 -34.42 12.78 -5.65
CA GLU A 122 -35.00 13.72 -4.69
C GLU A 122 -35.65 14.88 -5.44
N ARG A 123 -36.97 15.06 -5.21
CA ARG A 123 -37.76 16.16 -5.79
C ARG A 123 -37.55 16.33 -7.30
N GLY A 124 -37.55 15.22 -8.04
CA GLY A 124 -37.41 15.19 -9.50
C GLY A 124 -35.98 15.28 -10.04
N SER A 125 -34.95 15.29 -9.19
CA SER A 125 -33.54 15.27 -9.62
C SER A 125 -32.70 14.27 -8.83
N TYR A 126 -31.70 13.66 -9.45
CA TYR A 126 -30.77 12.80 -8.74
C TYR A 126 -29.72 13.63 -7.99
N LYS A 127 -29.56 13.34 -6.69
CA LYS A 127 -28.56 13.97 -5.82
C LYS A 127 -27.59 12.92 -5.31
N ARG A 128 -26.29 13.26 -5.28
CA ARG A 128 -25.24 12.40 -4.70
C ARG A 128 -25.48 12.27 -3.20
N LYS A 129 -25.62 11.03 -2.73
CA LYS A 129 -25.79 10.69 -1.31
C LYS A 129 -24.56 10.08 -0.68
N HIS A 130 -23.74 9.42 -1.48
CA HIS A 130 -22.55 8.75 -0.99
C HIS A 130 -21.42 8.80 -2.02
N LEU A 131 -20.20 8.84 -1.51
CA LEU A 131 -18.98 8.72 -2.30
C LEU A 131 -17.95 7.96 -1.46
N MET A 132 -17.41 6.87 -2.01
CA MET A 132 -16.38 6.07 -1.36
C MET A 132 -15.23 5.82 -2.31
N ASN A 133 -14.00 6.02 -1.85
CA ASN A 133 -12.78 5.71 -2.59
C ASN A 133 -12.12 4.47 -2.01
N VAL A 134 -11.81 3.51 -2.87
CA VAL A 134 -11.12 2.26 -2.55
C VAL A 134 -9.84 2.19 -3.39
N VAL A 135 -8.69 2.09 -2.72
CA VAL A 135 -7.39 1.86 -3.38
C VAL A 135 -7.20 0.35 -3.51
N LEU A 136 -7.17 -0.15 -4.74
CA LEU A 136 -6.82 -1.53 -5.03
C LEU A 136 -5.34 -1.57 -5.46
N SER A 137 -4.50 -2.20 -4.65
CA SER A 137 -3.09 -2.46 -4.94
C SER A 137 -2.93 -3.91 -5.38
N VAL A 138 -2.54 -4.12 -6.64
CA VAL A 138 -2.26 -5.47 -7.18
C VAL A 138 -0.76 -5.68 -7.25
N ARG A 139 -0.29 -6.81 -6.70
CA ARG A 139 1.12 -7.23 -6.73
C ARG A 139 1.30 -8.55 -7.47
N ALA A 140 2.52 -8.80 -7.95
CA ALA A 140 2.94 -10.10 -8.41
C ALA A 140 4.12 -10.55 -7.54
N ASP A 141 4.01 -11.73 -6.93
CA ASP A 141 5.04 -12.22 -6.02
C ASP A 141 6.25 -12.71 -6.80
N PHE A 142 7.43 -12.30 -6.35
CA PHE A 142 8.67 -12.87 -6.87
C PHE A 142 8.80 -14.32 -6.37
N PRO A 143 9.20 -15.26 -7.24
CA PRO A 143 9.65 -16.56 -6.79
C PRO A 143 10.94 -16.40 -5.97
N GLU A 144 11.26 -17.44 -5.20
CA GLU A 144 12.54 -17.54 -4.52
C GLU A 144 13.69 -17.29 -5.52
N PRO A 145 14.66 -16.41 -5.20
CA PRO A 145 15.73 -16.11 -6.12
C PRO A 145 16.66 -17.31 -6.29
N SER A 146 17.28 -17.41 -7.47
CA SER A 146 18.30 -18.41 -7.76
C SER A 146 19.69 -17.81 -7.62
N ILE A 147 20.64 -18.56 -7.06
CA ILE A 147 22.05 -18.16 -6.96
C ILE A 147 22.89 -19.11 -7.82
N ASN A 148 23.55 -18.56 -8.83
CA ASN A 148 24.43 -19.29 -9.74
C ASN A 148 25.89 -18.89 -9.51
N ASP A 149 26.78 -19.87 -9.50
CA ASP A 149 28.23 -19.65 -9.48
C ASP A 149 28.73 -19.32 -10.90
N LEU A 150 29.38 -18.17 -11.05
CA LEU A 150 29.94 -17.69 -12.32
C LEU A 150 31.44 -17.99 -12.45
N GLY A 151 32.05 -18.66 -11.47
CA GLY A 151 33.46 -19.03 -11.45
C GLY A 151 34.36 -17.92 -10.91
N ASN A 152 35.62 -17.93 -11.34
CA ASN A 152 36.68 -17.10 -10.78
C ASN A 152 37.04 -15.94 -11.71
N PRO A 153 36.58 -14.70 -11.44
CA PRO A 153 36.99 -13.54 -12.24
C PRO A 153 38.45 -13.14 -12.02
N PHE A 154 39.00 -13.42 -10.83
CA PHE A 154 40.39 -13.14 -10.45
C PHE A 154 40.94 -14.26 -9.54
N PRO A 155 42.27 -14.37 -9.36
CA PRO A 155 42.84 -15.32 -8.40
C PRO A 155 42.27 -15.12 -7.00
N LYS A 156 41.87 -16.23 -6.36
CA LYS A 156 41.22 -16.26 -5.03
C LYS A 156 39.87 -15.53 -4.92
N ILE A 157 39.37 -14.91 -5.99
CA ILE A 157 38.05 -14.30 -6.01
C ILE A 157 37.11 -15.20 -6.78
N ARG A 158 35.92 -15.44 -6.26
CA ARG A 158 34.82 -16.14 -6.93
C ARG A 158 33.63 -15.20 -7.05
N ARG A 159 32.87 -15.34 -8.13
CA ARG A 159 31.68 -14.54 -8.42
C ARG A 159 30.44 -15.40 -8.37
N ILE A 160 29.43 -14.95 -7.65
CA ILE A 160 28.08 -15.53 -7.66
C ILE A 160 27.07 -14.51 -8.16
N LYS A 161 25.99 -14.98 -8.77
CA LYS A 161 24.90 -14.16 -9.29
C LYS A 161 23.57 -14.61 -8.71
N CYS A 162 22.90 -13.71 -8.00
CA CYS A 162 21.53 -13.88 -7.56
C CYS A 162 20.56 -13.29 -8.60
N SER A 163 19.47 -13.99 -8.92
CA SER A 163 18.47 -13.47 -9.85
C SER A 163 17.06 -14.00 -9.59
N THR A 164 16.06 -13.14 -9.83
CA THR A 164 14.63 -13.50 -9.83
C THR A 164 13.86 -12.59 -10.80
N SER A 165 12.70 -13.04 -11.25
CA SER A 165 11.88 -12.32 -12.23
C SER A 165 10.39 -12.62 -12.06
N GLY A 166 9.54 -11.84 -12.75
CA GLY A 166 8.10 -12.07 -12.80
C GLY A 166 7.33 -11.46 -11.62
N GLY A 167 7.94 -10.54 -10.87
CA GLY A 167 7.29 -9.87 -9.74
C GLY A 167 7.00 -8.39 -9.97
N PHE A 168 6.13 -7.82 -9.13
CA PHE A 168 5.74 -6.42 -9.11
C PHE A 168 5.27 -6.07 -7.69
N PRO A 169 5.64 -4.92 -7.10
CA PRO A 169 6.25 -3.73 -7.71
C PRO A 169 7.78 -3.84 -7.89
N LYS A 170 8.43 -2.72 -8.23
CA LYS A 170 9.89 -2.62 -8.41
C LYS A 170 10.64 -3.24 -7.22
N PRO A 171 11.53 -4.21 -7.45
CA PRO A 171 12.27 -4.88 -6.39
C PRO A 171 13.54 -4.12 -6.00
N HIS A 172 14.06 -4.46 -4.81
CA HIS A 172 15.39 -4.11 -4.35
C HIS A 172 16.10 -5.38 -3.89
N LEU A 173 17.26 -5.67 -4.50
CA LEU A 173 18.08 -6.84 -4.16
C LEU A 173 19.30 -6.39 -3.35
N SER A 174 19.56 -7.06 -2.23
CA SER A 174 20.77 -6.86 -1.42
C SER A 174 21.39 -8.18 -0.95
N TRP A 175 22.71 -8.16 -0.75
CA TRP A 175 23.50 -9.27 -0.25
C TRP A 175 23.82 -9.07 1.22
N TRP A 176 23.75 -10.13 2.01
CA TRP A 176 23.97 -10.07 3.45
C TRP A 176 24.85 -11.22 3.91
N GLU A 177 25.69 -10.95 4.91
CA GLU A 177 26.44 -11.95 5.66
C GLU A 177 26.57 -11.48 7.11
N ASN A 178 26.27 -12.35 8.07
CA ASN A 178 26.36 -12.05 9.51
C ASN A 178 25.65 -10.73 9.91
N ASP A 179 24.40 -10.56 9.44
CA ASP A 179 23.57 -9.37 9.67
C ASP A 179 24.16 -8.05 9.15
N LYS A 180 25.11 -8.11 8.21
CA LYS A 180 25.69 -6.95 7.53
C LYS A 180 25.39 -7.01 6.05
N GLU A 181 24.91 -5.88 5.53
CA GLU A 181 24.74 -5.70 4.09
C GLU A 181 26.11 -5.58 3.41
N LEU A 182 26.28 -6.29 2.29
CA LEU A 182 27.49 -6.35 1.49
C LEU A 182 27.33 -5.50 0.22
N ASN A 183 28.43 -4.94 -0.25
CA ASN A 183 28.45 -4.22 -1.52
C ASN A 183 28.42 -5.21 -2.68
N ALA A 184 27.40 -5.10 -3.54
CA ALA A 184 27.34 -5.84 -4.78
C ALA A 184 28.39 -5.33 -5.78
N THR A 185 28.91 -6.23 -6.62
CA THR A 185 29.77 -5.89 -7.76
C THR A 185 28.94 -5.22 -8.86
N ASN A 186 27.77 -5.77 -9.16
CA ASN A 186 26.86 -5.27 -10.18
C ASN A 186 25.41 -5.58 -9.76
N THR A 187 24.49 -4.66 -10.02
CA THR A 187 23.06 -4.88 -9.79
C THR A 187 22.28 -4.27 -10.96
N SER A 188 21.40 -5.06 -11.56
CA SER A 188 20.52 -4.61 -12.65
C SER A 188 19.07 -4.94 -12.35
N VAL A 189 18.21 -3.98 -12.67
CA VAL A 189 16.75 -4.09 -12.56
C VAL A 189 16.16 -3.67 -13.90
N SER A 190 15.32 -4.52 -14.48
CA SER A 190 14.60 -4.23 -15.72
C SER A 190 13.11 -4.46 -15.52
N GLN A 191 12.30 -3.72 -16.28
CA GLN A 191 10.85 -3.90 -16.34
C GLN A 191 10.47 -4.25 -17.76
N ASP A 192 9.65 -5.28 -17.92
CA ASP A 192 9.04 -5.65 -19.19
C ASP A 192 7.92 -4.65 -19.53
N PRO A 193 7.96 -3.95 -20.69
CA PRO A 193 6.95 -2.96 -21.04
C PRO A 193 5.59 -3.55 -21.41
N GLU A 194 5.50 -4.85 -21.74
CA GLU A 194 4.25 -5.52 -22.09
C GLU A 194 3.59 -6.11 -20.84
N THR A 195 4.36 -6.84 -20.02
CA THR A 195 3.82 -7.49 -18.82
C THR A 195 3.85 -6.62 -17.57
N GLU A 196 4.57 -5.50 -17.61
CA GLU A 196 4.89 -4.60 -16.48
C GLU A 196 5.68 -5.27 -15.34
N LEU A 197 6.05 -6.55 -15.48
CA LEU A 197 6.76 -7.32 -14.47
C LEU A 197 8.25 -6.97 -14.45
N TYR A 198 8.84 -7.08 -13.26
CA TYR A 198 10.23 -6.77 -13.01
C TYR A 198 11.10 -8.03 -13.02
N SER A 199 12.33 -7.84 -13.47
CA SER A 199 13.45 -8.78 -13.30
C SER A 199 14.59 -8.07 -12.57
N VAL A 200 15.22 -8.76 -11.64
CA VAL A 200 16.37 -8.24 -10.89
C VAL A 200 17.46 -9.30 -10.81
N ASN A 201 18.69 -8.86 -10.98
CA ASN A 201 19.86 -9.68 -10.72
C ASN A 201 21.01 -8.86 -10.15
N SER A 202 21.85 -9.52 -9.37
CA SER A 202 23.02 -8.91 -8.75
C SER A 202 24.17 -9.90 -8.66
N GLU A 203 25.38 -9.43 -8.83
CA GLU A 203 26.62 -10.19 -8.74
C GLU A 203 27.40 -9.79 -7.49
N LEU A 204 27.98 -10.78 -6.80
CA LEU A 204 28.82 -10.60 -5.62
C LEU A 204 30.15 -11.32 -5.84
N ASP A 205 31.24 -10.58 -5.66
CA ASP A 205 32.60 -11.12 -5.61
C ASP A 205 33.03 -11.32 -4.16
N PHE A 206 33.58 -12.49 -3.85
CA PHE A 206 34.08 -12.82 -2.51
C PHE A 206 35.38 -13.61 -2.57
N ASN A 207 36.13 -13.60 -1.48
CA ASN A 207 37.40 -14.29 -1.36
C ASN A 207 37.18 -15.75 -0.94
N VAL A 208 37.69 -16.70 -1.73
CA VAL A 208 37.49 -18.14 -1.48
C VAL A 208 38.30 -18.69 -0.31
N THR A 209 39.23 -17.92 0.26
CA THR A 209 40.09 -18.35 1.38
C THR A 209 39.34 -18.51 2.70
N ASP A 210 38.19 -17.86 2.84
CA ASP A 210 37.34 -17.91 4.02
C ASP A 210 36.06 -18.71 3.71
N SER A 211 35.42 -19.24 4.75
CA SER A 211 34.08 -19.83 4.62
C SER A 211 33.04 -18.72 4.72
N HIS A 212 32.01 -18.79 3.87
CA HIS A 212 30.99 -17.77 3.76
C HIS A 212 29.57 -18.32 3.83
N ASN A 213 28.67 -17.49 4.31
CA ASN A 213 27.24 -17.76 4.29
C ASN A 213 26.51 -16.48 3.86
N PHE A 214 26.25 -16.37 2.56
CA PHE A 214 25.59 -15.22 1.97
C PHE A 214 24.09 -15.45 1.90
N THR A 215 23.31 -14.41 2.19
CA THR A 215 21.88 -14.37 1.89
C THR A 215 21.63 -13.30 0.84
N CYS A 216 21.01 -13.69 -0.27
CA CYS A 216 20.44 -12.75 -1.22
C CYS A 216 19.01 -12.44 -0.81
N PHE A 217 18.69 -11.19 -0.49
CA PHE A 217 17.34 -10.72 -0.22
C PHE A 217 16.78 -9.95 -1.40
N VAL A 218 15.51 -10.18 -1.73
CA VAL A 218 14.75 -9.40 -2.70
C VAL A 218 13.51 -8.84 -2.01
N LYS A 219 13.53 -7.54 -1.73
CA LYS A 219 12.42 -6.78 -1.11
C LYS A 219 11.56 -6.14 -2.20
N TYR A 220 10.24 -6.22 -2.07
CA TYR A 220 9.29 -5.61 -3.00
C TYR A 220 7.99 -5.27 -2.27
N GLY A 221 7.63 -3.98 -2.25
CA GLY A 221 6.56 -3.49 -1.38
C GLY A 221 6.82 -3.87 0.09
N ASN A 222 5.85 -4.54 0.72
CA ASN A 222 5.94 -5.04 2.10
C ASN A 222 6.34 -6.52 2.16
N SER A 223 6.86 -7.08 1.07
CA SER A 223 7.17 -8.51 0.94
C SER A 223 8.66 -8.72 0.68
N THR A 224 9.15 -9.90 1.00
CA THR A 224 10.56 -10.26 0.85
C THR A 224 10.66 -11.75 0.51
N VAL A 225 11.57 -12.08 -0.41
CA VAL A 225 12.01 -13.46 -0.68
C VAL A 225 13.54 -13.49 -0.61
N SER A 226 14.10 -14.66 -0.33
CA SER A 226 15.54 -14.78 -0.13
C SER A 226 16.06 -16.18 -0.46
N HIS A 227 17.35 -16.27 -0.75
CA HIS A 227 18.06 -17.54 -0.93
C HIS A 227 19.44 -17.47 -0.26
N ASN A 228 19.85 -18.57 0.39
CA ASN A 228 21.13 -18.68 1.08
C ASN A 228 22.16 -19.42 0.21
N TYR A 229 23.38 -18.91 0.16
CA TYR A 229 24.51 -19.54 -0.50
C TYR A 229 25.63 -19.81 0.49
N HIS A 230 26.02 -21.08 0.58
CA HIS A 230 27.06 -21.54 1.49
C HIS A 230 28.34 -21.86 0.71
N TRP A 231 29.45 -21.24 1.13
CA TRP A 231 30.79 -21.55 0.64
C TRP A 231 31.65 -22.07 1.77
N GLN A 232 32.32 -23.20 1.55
CA GLN A 232 33.32 -23.73 2.47
C GLN A 232 34.70 -23.54 1.85
N LYS A 233 35.61 -22.92 2.59
CA LYS A 233 37.01 -22.81 2.15
C LYS A 233 37.59 -24.21 1.93
N SER A 234 38.41 -24.35 0.90
CA SER A 234 39.18 -25.57 0.68
C SER A 234 40.41 -25.56 1.60
N ASN A 235 40.69 -26.70 2.25
CA ASN A 235 41.89 -26.89 3.07
C ASN A 235 43.18 -26.92 2.24
#